data_AF-A0A532CUI2-F1
#
_entry.id   AF-A0A532CUI2-F1
#
_cell.length_a   1.000
_cell.length_b   1.000
_cell.length_c   1.000
_cell.angle_alpha   90.00
_cell.angle_beta   90.00
_cell.angle_gamma   90.00
#
_symmetry.space_group_name_H-M   'P 1'
#
loop_
_entity.id
_entity.type
_entity.pdbx_description
1 polymer ?
#
loop_
_entity_poly.entity_id
_entity_poly.type
_entity_poly.pdbx_seq_one_letter_code
_entity_poly.pdbx_strand_id
1 'polypeptide(L)'
;MPVRREFYRELTELGDKKAVALFNLVEVVVFGYFHSRRDGQDAEIVAALQALRRTLSPLHVPAGPMPVFAEHLKKEYDTFKKQNPQDIADTSSAPEILDRAIAFVSRFSGTDFQSQRFLGGLIGYVRAYHPEIAEHLAKQREPGHIILPGQQFMPPPAPEPHTHGPGCHHH
;
A
#
# COMPACT_ATOMS: atom_id res chain seq x y z
N MET A 1 -13.77 -6.97 0.31
CA MET A 1 -13.42 -6.26 -0.94
C MET A 1 -14.03 -4.87 -1.13
N PRO A 2 -15.25 -4.51 -0.69
CA PRO A 2 -15.82 -3.20 -1.03
C PRO A 2 -15.02 -2.01 -0.48
N VAL A 3 -14.51 -2.11 0.76
CA VAL A 3 -13.78 -1.02 1.44
C VAL A 3 -12.47 -0.64 0.75
N ARG A 4 -11.69 -1.63 0.27
CA ARG A 4 -10.41 -1.37 -0.43
C ARG A 4 -10.66 -0.74 -1.80
N ARG A 5 -11.67 -1.21 -2.53
CA ARG A 5 -12.06 -0.64 -3.82
C ARG A 5 -12.51 0.81 -3.67
N GLU A 6 -13.33 1.09 -2.65
CA GLU A 6 -13.77 2.44 -2.33
C GLU A 6 -12.60 3.36 -1.99
N PHE A 7 -11.64 2.89 -1.21
CA PHE A 7 -10.44 3.67 -0.90
C PHE A 7 -9.60 3.99 -2.16
N TYR A 8 -9.41 3.01 -3.06
CA TYR A 8 -8.72 3.27 -4.33
C TYR A 8 -9.47 4.26 -5.22
N ARG A 9 -10.82 4.27 -5.19
CA ARG A 9 -11.64 5.31 -5.85
C ARG A 9 -11.38 6.68 -5.22
N GLU A 10 -11.42 6.80 -3.90
CA GLU A 10 -11.14 8.06 -3.18
C GLU A 10 -9.74 8.61 -3.48
N LEU A 11 -8.74 7.74 -3.60
CA LEU A 11 -7.38 8.14 -4.00
C LEU A 11 -7.33 8.65 -5.44
N THR A 12 -8.05 7.98 -6.35
CA THR A 12 -8.15 8.41 -7.75
C THR A 12 -8.79 9.80 -7.85
N GLU A 13 -9.84 10.06 -7.07
CA GLU A 13 -10.49 11.38 -7.02
C GLU A 13 -9.57 12.46 -6.40
N LEU A 14 -8.69 12.07 -5.47
CA LEU A 14 -7.80 13.00 -4.76
C LEU A 14 -6.59 13.44 -5.58
N GLY A 15 -5.92 12.50 -6.24
CA GLY A 15 -4.63 12.76 -6.89
C GLY A 15 -4.40 11.89 -8.12
N ASP A 16 -5.48 11.41 -8.74
CA ASP A 16 -5.49 10.58 -9.94
C ASP A 16 -4.53 9.39 -9.80
N LYS A 17 -3.79 9.07 -10.87
CA LYS A 17 -2.83 7.97 -10.91
C LYS A 17 -1.70 8.13 -9.92
N LYS A 18 -1.30 9.36 -9.57
CA LYS A 18 -0.16 9.61 -8.65
C LYS A 18 -0.49 9.19 -7.22
N ALA A 19 -1.72 9.42 -6.77
CA ALA A 19 -2.19 8.99 -5.45
C ALA A 19 -2.28 7.47 -5.36
N VAL A 20 -2.85 6.85 -6.40
CA VAL A 20 -2.92 5.39 -6.51
C VAL A 20 -1.53 4.77 -6.55
N ALA A 21 -0.60 5.34 -7.32
CA ALA A 21 0.78 4.87 -7.41
C ALA A 21 1.51 4.94 -6.06
N LEU A 22 1.38 6.04 -5.33
CA LEU A 22 1.99 6.18 -4.01
C LEU A 22 1.46 5.12 -3.02
N PHE A 23 0.15 4.92 -2.96
CA PHE A 23 -0.41 3.91 -2.05
C PHE A 23 -0.07 2.48 -2.51
N ASN A 24 -0.08 2.21 -3.81
CA ASN A 24 0.34 0.92 -4.35
C ASN A 24 1.80 0.61 -4.00
N LEU A 25 2.70 1.59 -4.10
CA LEU A 25 4.09 1.46 -3.66
C LEU A 25 4.17 1.09 -2.18
N VAL A 26 3.42 1.78 -1.31
CA VAL A 26 3.36 1.45 0.12
C VAL A 26 2.96 -0.01 0.31
N GLU A 27 1.92 -0.48 -0.37
CA GLU A 27 1.43 -1.85 -0.21
C GLU A 27 2.43 -2.91 -0.70
N VAL A 28 3.14 -2.63 -1.80
CA VAL A 28 4.22 -3.49 -2.29
C VAL A 28 5.36 -3.57 -1.27
N VAL A 29 5.79 -2.42 -0.75
CA VAL A 29 6.88 -2.35 0.24
C VAL A 29 6.49 -3.05 1.53
N VAL A 30 5.27 -2.84 2.04
CA VAL A 30 4.76 -3.53 3.23
C VAL A 30 4.74 -5.04 2.99
N PHE A 31 4.22 -5.50 1.85
CA PHE A 31 4.21 -6.92 1.54
C PHE A 31 5.63 -7.49 1.50
N GLY A 32 6.53 -6.91 0.70
CA GLY A 32 7.91 -7.38 0.55
C GLY A 32 8.67 -7.42 1.87
N TYR A 33 8.44 -6.46 2.76
CA TYR A 33 9.13 -6.39 4.03
C TYR A 33 8.57 -7.33 5.10
N PHE A 34 7.25 -7.55 5.13
CA PHE A 34 6.58 -8.28 6.22
C PHE A 34 6.07 -9.68 5.84
N HIS A 35 6.02 -10.09 4.57
CA HIS A 35 5.39 -11.37 4.18
C HIS A 35 6.00 -12.62 4.86
N SER A 36 7.26 -12.55 5.31
CA SER A 36 7.97 -13.61 6.04
C SER A 36 8.17 -13.31 7.52
N ARG A 37 7.77 -12.13 8.00
CA ARG A 37 7.93 -11.69 9.38
C ARG A 37 6.65 -11.94 10.17
N ARG A 38 6.75 -12.71 11.25
CA ARG A 38 5.60 -13.06 12.11
C ARG A 38 5.35 -12.02 13.21
N ASP A 39 6.34 -11.18 13.48
CA ASP A 39 6.34 -10.14 14.52
C ASP A 39 5.86 -8.77 14.02
N GLY A 40 5.57 -8.63 12.72
CA GLY A 40 5.14 -7.36 12.13
C GLY A 40 3.84 -6.84 12.73
N GLN A 41 3.76 -5.52 12.94
CA GLN A 41 2.57 -4.86 13.50
C GLN A 41 2.09 -3.71 12.62
N ASP A 42 0.77 -3.48 12.60
CA ASP A 42 0.18 -2.36 11.87
C ASP A 42 0.71 -1.00 12.36
N ALA A 43 1.13 -0.92 13.64
CA ALA A 43 1.77 0.28 14.20
C ALA A 43 3.11 0.63 13.53
N GLU A 44 3.90 -0.36 13.09
CA GLU A 44 5.13 -0.10 12.32
C GLU A 44 4.81 0.56 10.98
N ILE A 45 3.71 0.14 10.34
CA ILE A 45 3.24 0.70 9.06
C ILE A 45 2.77 2.14 9.26
N VAL A 46 1.95 2.39 10.28
CA VAL A 46 1.48 3.75 10.61
C VAL A 46 2.65 4.67 10.93
N ALA A 47 3.61 4.22 11.74
CA ALA A 47 4.80 5.01 12.08
C ALA A 47 5.65 5.32 10.84
N ALA A 48 5.79 4.36 9.91
CA ALA A 48 6.49 4.55 8.65
C ALA A 48 5.79 5.55 7.73
N LEU A 49 4.47 5.48 7.59
CA LEU A 49 3.70 6.46 6.83
C LEU A 49 3.80 7.86 7.42
N GLN A 50 3.73 8.00 8.75
CA GLN A 50 3.92 9.29 9.44
C GLN A 50 5.34 9.84 9.24
N ALA A 51 6.37 9.00 9.23
CA ALA A 51 7.74 9.41 8.95
C ALA A 51 7.93 9.87 7.50
N LEU A 52 7.38 9.13 6.53
CA LEU A 52 7.40 9.53 5.13
C LEU A 52 6.65 10.85 4.91
N ARG A 53 5.46 10.98 5.50
CA ARG A 53 4.64 12.19 5.44
C ARG A 53 5.39 13.41 5.98
N ARG A 54 6.09 13.28 7.11
CA ARG A 54 6.95 14.35 7.65
C ARG A 54 8.11 14.70 6.73
N THR A 55 8.72 13.70 6.09
CA THR A 55 9.84 13.89 5.16
C THR A 55 9.40 14.64 3.89
N LEU A 56 8.19 14.37 3.41
CA LEU A 56 7.63 14.98 2.20
C LEU A 56 6.86 16.29 2.49
N SER A 57 6.65 16.61 3.76
CA SER A 57 6.02 17.85 4.19
C SER A 57 6.97 19.03 3.94
N PRO A 58 6.48 20.15 3.37
CA PRO A 58 7.27 21.37 3.26
C PRO A 58 7.58 21.99 4.63
N LEU A 59 6.77 21.66 5.65
CA LEU A 59 7.01 22.05 7.03
C LEU A 59 7.97 21.07 7.69
N HIS A 60 9.14 21.58 8.10
CA HIS A 60 10.12 20.80 8.86
C HIS A 60 9.63 20.63 10.30
N VAL A 61 9.42 19.38 10.71
CA VAL A 61 9.07 19.01 12.09
C VAL A 61 10.21 18.17 12.66
N PRO A 62 10.84 18.59 13.78
CA PRO A 62 11.85 17.79 14.47
C PRO A 62 11.30 16.41 14.80
N ALA A 63 12.08 15.37 14.49
CA ALA A 63 11.69 13.98 14.67
C ALA A 63 12.73 13.23 15.49
N GLY A 64 12.25 12.28 16.30
CA GLY A 64 13.11 11.23 16.86
C GLY A 64 13.69 10.33 15.76
N PRO A 65 14.56 9.36 16.13
CA PRO A 65 15.16 8.44 15.19
C PRO A 65 14.09 7.71 14.35
N MET A 66 14.37 7.55 13.06
CA MET A 66 13.43 6.94 12.12
C MET A 66 13.34 5.43 12.40
N PRO A 67 12.14 4.84 12.47
CA PRO A 67 12.00 3.39 12.58
C PRO A 67 12.64 2.67 11.38
N VAL A 68 13.16 1.45 11.58
CA VAL A 68 13.84 0.69 10.52
C VAL A 68 12.97 0.51 9.28
N PHE A 69 11.70 0.14 9.46
CA PHE A 69 10.78 0.01 8.33
C PHE A 69 10.49 1.35 7.64
N ALA A 70 10.49 2.45 8.38
CA ALA A 70 10.30 3.79 7.83
C ALA A 70 11.48 4.22 6.95
N GLU A 71 12.71 3.88 7.34
CA GLU A 71 13.91 4.09 6.51
C GLU A 71 13.82 3.28 5.22
N HIS A 72 13.41 2.01 5.32
CA HIS A 72 13.20 1.15 4.15
C HIS A 72 12.15 1.73 3.20
N LEU A 73 10.97 2.10 3.72
CA LEU A 73 9.90 2.71 2.93
C LEU A 73 10.35 4.00 2.24
N LYS A 74 11.09 4.87 2.95
CA LYS A 74 11.63 6.09 2.37
C LYS A 74 12.60 5.78 1.22
N LYS A 75 13.49 4.80 1.40
CA LYS A 75 14.46 4.40 0.36
C LYS A 75 13.75 3.91 -0.91
N GLU A 76 12.71 3.09 -0.76
CA GLU A 76 11.93 2.58 -1.90
C GLU A 76 11.14 3.71 -2.58
N TYR A 77 10.57 4.64 -1.82
CA TYR A 77 9.96 5.87 -2.36
C TYR A 77 10.96 6.73 -3.15
N ASP A 78 12.14 7.01 -2.59
CA ASP A 78 13.15 7.82 -3.26
C ASP A 78 13.66 7.14 -4.54
N THR A 79 13.76 5.81 -4.53
CA THR A 79 14.14 5.01 -5.70
C THR A 79 13.07 5.06 -6.77
N PHE A 80 11.81 4.84 -6.40
CA PHE A 80 10.69 4.88 -7.33
C PHE A 80 10.54 6.27 -7.96
N LYS A 81 10.64 7.33 -7.16
CA LYS A 81 10.56 8.72 -7.63
C LYS A 81 11.68 9.07 -8.61
N LYS A 82 12.90 8.56 -8.39
CA LYS A 82 14.02 8.75 -9.33
C LYS A 82 13.77 8.07 -10.67
N GLN A 83 13.18 6.88 -10.65
CA GLN A 83 12.89 6.09 -11.86
C GLN A 83 11.66 6.62 -12.62
N ASN A 84 10.63 7.06 -11.89
CA ASN A 84 9.32 7.46 -12.44
C ASN A 84 8.88 8.83 -11.88
N PRO A 85 9.61 9.92 -12.17
CA PRO A 85 9.39 11.21 -11.53
C PRO A 85 8.02 11.84 -11.83
N GLN A 86 7.38 11.44 -12.93
CA GLN A 86 6.06 11.96 -13.32
C GLN A 86 4.89 11.10 -12.82
N ASP A 87 5.16 9.91 -12.27
CA ASP A 87 4.11 8.92 -11.95
C ASP A 87 3.82 8.77 -10.46
N ILE A 88 4.51 9.54 -9.60
CA ILE A 88 4.31 9.51 -8.15
C ILE A 88 3.96 10.90 -7.60
N ALA A 89 3.15 10.92 -6.55
CA ALA A 89 2.84 12.15 -5.82
C ALA A 89 4.12 12.75 -5.20
N ASP A 90 4.26 14.06 -5.31
CA ASP A 90 5.42 14.81 -4.84
C ASP A 90 5.13 15.56 -3.53
N THR A 91 6.04 16.44 -3.10
CA THR A 91 5.92 17.19 -1.83
C THR A 91 4.69 18.09 -1.75
N SER A 92 4.01 18.37 -2.87
CA SER A 92 2.79 19.19 -2.89
C SER A 92 1.53 18.38 -2.54
N SER A 93 1.48 17.09 -2.92
CA SER A 93 0.27 16.25 -2.84
C SER A 93 0.44 15.01 -1.97
N ALA A 94 1.67 14.49 -1.84
CA ALA A 94 1.97 13.31 -1.05
C ALA A 94 1.54 13.42 0.43
N PRO A 95 1.69 14.57 1.12
CA PRO A 95 1.27 14.66 2.51
C PRO A 95 -0.22 14.34 2.73
N GLU A 96 -1.11 14.87 1.89
CA GLU A 96 -2.55 14.62 2.02
C GLU A 96 -2.92 13.18 1.68
N ILE A 97 -2.28 12.60 0.66
CA ILE A 97 -2.47 11.19 0.29
C ILE A 97 -2.00 10.27 1.43
N LEU A 98 -0.87 10.58 2.06
CA LEU A 98 -0.35 9.83 3.20
C LEU A 98 -1.23 9.99 4.44
N ASP A 99 -1.80 11.17 4.68
CA ASP A 99 -2.76 11.39 5.77
C ASP A 99 -4.01 10.49 5.57
N ARG A 100 -4.51 10.35 4.33
CA ARG A 100 -5.59 9.39 4.02
C ARG A 100 -5.17 7.94 4.18
N ALA A 101 -3.96 7.58 3.75
CA ALA A 101 -3.42 6.23 3.92
C ALA A 101 -3.28 5.86 5.41
N ILE A 102 -2.79 6.78 6.24
CA ILE A 102 -2.69 6.61 7.70
C ILE A 102 -4.08 6.35 8.28
N ALA A 103 -5.07 7.16 7.91
CA ALA A 103 -6.45 6.99 8.39
C ALA A 103 -7.04 5.64 7.94
N PHE A 104 -6.81 5.24 6.68
CA PHE A 104 -7.25 3.97 6.15
C PHE A 104 -6.66 2.79 6.91
N VAL A 105 -5.34 2.72 7.08
CA VAL A 105 -4.66 1.65 7.83
C VAL A 105 -5.17 1.62 9.27
N SER A 106 -5.22 2.78 9.94
CA SER A 106 -5.65 2.87 11.35
C SER A 106 -7.08 2.38 11.58
N ARG A 107 -8.00 2.54 10.61
CA ARG A 107 -9.37 2.00 10.69
C ARG A 107 -9.40 0.48 10.77
N PHE A 108 -8.46 -0.22 10.14
CA PHE A 108 -8.36 -1.69 10.26
C PHE A 108 -7.69 -2.09 11.56
N SER A 109 -6.71 -1.32 12.02
CA SER A 109 -5.93 -1.61 13.21
C SER A 109 -6.72 -1.45 14.52
N GLY A 110 -7.75 -0.60 14.51
CA GLY A 110 -8.50 -0.27 15.72
C GLY A 110 -7.66 0.54 16.71
N THR A 111 -7.99 0.46 17.99
CA THR A 111 -7.30 1.19 19.07
C THR A 111 -6.08 0.44 19.64
N ASP A 112 -5.84 -0.80 19.20
CA ASP A 112 -4.76 -1.63 19.73
C ASP A 112 -3.47 -1.47 18.93
N PHE A 113 -2.43 -1.02 19.62
CA PHE A 113 -1.09 -0.79 19.04
C PHE A 113 -0.38 -2.07 18.56
N GLN A 114 -0.93 -3.25 18.81
CA GLN A 114 -0.38 -4.55 18.40
C GLN A 114 -1.21 -5.26 17.32
N SER A 115 -2.18 -4.57 16.70
CA SER A 115 -2.97 -5.16 15.63
C SER A 115 -2.10 -5.62 14.45
N GLN A 116 -2.51 -6.72 13.83
CA GLN A 116 -1.99 -7.24 12.56
C GLN A 116 -3.10 -7.35 11.50
N ARG A 117 -4.23 -6.67 11.68
CA ARG A 117 -5.42 -6.80 10.85
C ARG A 117 -5.20 -6.23 9.45
N PHE A 118 -4.57 -5.05 9.35
CA PHE A 118 -4.22 -4.51 8.05
C PHE A 118 -3.16 -5.37 7.38
N LEU A 119 -2.08 -5.70 8.09
CA LEU A 119 -0.97 -6.48 7.57
C LEU A 119 -1.41 -7.87 7.09
N GLY A 120 -2.13 -8.62 7.94
CA GLY A 120 -2.66 -9.94 7.62
C GLY A 120 -3.67 -9.88 6.46
N GLY A 121 -4.51 -8.84 6.44
CA GLY A 121 -5.42 -8.57 5.33
C GLY A 121 -4.71 -8.33 4.01
N LEU A 122 -3.66 -7.50 4.00
CA LEU A 122 -2.86 -7.21 2.81
C LEU A 122 -2.11 -8.45 2.31
N ILE A 123 -1.41 -9.16 3.20
CA ILE A 123 -0.67 -10.38 2.83
C ILE A 123 -1.63 -11.44 2.27
N GLY A 124 -2.76 -11.65 2.94
CA GLY A 124 -3.80 -12.58 2.48
C GLY A 124 -4.37 -12.18 1.12
N TYR A 125 -4.67 -10.89 0.94
CA TYR A 125 -5.17 -10.34 -0.32
C TYR A 125 -4.19 -10.57 -1.47
N VAL A 126 -2.93 -10.17 -1.32
CA VAL A 126 -1.92 -10.27 -2.38
C VAL A 126 -1.70 -11.74 -2.74
N ARG A 127 -1.62 -12.65 -1.77
CA ARG A 127 -1.47 -14.09 -2.05
C ARG A 127 -2.69 -14.71 -2.75
N ALA A 128 -3.89 -14.28 -2.40
CA ALA A 128 -5.12 -14.85 -2.94
C ALA A 128 -5.46 -14.33 -4.35
N TYR A 129 -5.19 -13.04 -4.63
CA TYR A 129 -5.64 -12.38 -5.85
C TYR A 129 -4.51 -11.98 -6.80
N HIS A 130 -3.26 -11.94 -6.33
CA HIS A 130 -2.08 -11.60 -7.12
C HIS A 130 -0.91 -12.55 -6.84
N PRO A 131 -1.07 -13.88 -7.00
CA PRO A 131 -0.06 -14.86 -6.61
C PRO A 131 1.27 -14.68 -7.35
N GLU A 132 1.25 -14.28 -8.62
CA GLU A 132 2.48 -14.01 -9.40
C GLU A 132 3.30 -12.86 -8.81
N ILE A 133 2.62 -11.77 -8.41
CA ILE A 133 3.25 -10.63 -7.76
C ILE A 133 3.78 -11.04 -6.39
N ALA A 134 2.99 -11.83 -5.64
CA ALA A 134 3.40 -12.36 -4.34
C ALA A 134 4.71 -13.17 -4.44
N GLU A 135 4.81 -14.05 -5.44
CA GLU A 135 6.03 -14.83 -5.69
C GLU A 135 7.21 -13.96 -6.10
N HIS A 136 6.99 -12.98 -6.97
CA HIS A 136 8.05 -12.08 -7.42
C HIS A 136 8.62 -11.27 -6.25
N LEU A 137 7.74 -10.67 -5.44
CA LEU A 137 8.13 -9.89 -4.27
C LEU A 137 8.76 -10.76 -3.19
N ALA A 138 8.33 -12.01 -3.02
CA ALA A 138 8.95 -12.93 -2.07
C ALA A 138 10.37 -13.36 -2.49
N LYS A 139 10.66 -13.37 -3.80
CA LYS A 139 11.99 -13.67 -4.37
C LYS A 139 12.90 -12.43 -4.36
N GLN A 140 12.34 -11.24 -4.52
CA GLN A 140 13.08 -9.97 -4.42
C GLN A 140 13.39 -9.64 -2.95
N ARG A 141 14.57 -10.08 -2.48
CA ARG A 141 15.08 -9.77 -1.13
C ARG A 141 16.04 -8.58 -1.08
N GLU A 142 16.41 -8.00 -2.22
CA GLU A 142 17.42 -6.92 -2.25
C GLU A 142 16.76 -5.53 -2.21
N PRO A 143 17.04 -4.72 -1.17
CA PRO A 143 16.47 -3.38 -1.03
C PRO A 143 16.99 -2.43 -2.11
N GLY A 144 16.08 -1.82 -2.89
CA GLY A 144 16.37 -0.89 -3.98
C GLY A 144 15.93 -1.33 -5.38
N HIS A 145 15.25 -2.47 -5.53
CA HIS A 145 14.82 -3.03 -6.82
C HIS A 145 13.38 -3.55 -6.81
N ILE A 146 12.45 -2.84 -6.14
CA ILE A 146 11.02 -3.11 -6.34
C ILE A 146 10.66 -2.68 -7.76
N ILE A 147 10.66 -3.65 -8.67
CA ILE A 147 10.03 -3.49 -9.99
C ILE A 147 8.54 -3.65 -9.73
N LEU A 148 7.78 -2.56 -9.80
CA LEU A 148 6.34 -2.69 -9.93
C LEU A 148 6.10 -3.45 -11.24
N PRO A 149 5.62 -4.71 -11.25
CA PRO A 149 5.01 -5.21 -12.46
C PRO A 149 3.92 -4.18 -12.80
N GLY A 150 3.72 -3.80 -14.06
CA GLY A 150 2.73 -2.77 -14.45
C GLY A 150 1.27 -3.07 -14.06
N GLN A 151 1.04 -4.06 -13.20
CA GLN A 151 -0.19 -4.44 -12.54
C GLN A 151 -0.32 -3.71 -11.20
N GLN A 152 -1.33 -2.86 -11.10
CA GLN A 152 -1.74 -2.21 -9.86
C GLN A 152 -2.44 -3.25 -8.96
N PHE A 153 -2.27 -3.18 -7.63
CA PHE A 153 -3.05 -3.99 -6.68
C PHE A 153 -4.53 -3.62 -6.57
N MET A 154 -5.06 -2.89 -7.57
CA MET A 154 -6.48 -2.57 -7.63
C MET A 154 -7.29 -3.86 -7.61
N PRO A 155 -8.32 -3.93 -6.75
CA PRO A 155 -9.20 -5.08 -6.75
C PRO A 155 -9.84 -5.24 -8.13
N PRO A 156 -10.02 -6.49 -8.60
CA PRO A 156 -10.69 -6.73 -9.86
C PRO A 156 -12.09 -6.10 -9.85
N PRO A 157 -12.61 -5.69 -11.02
CA PRO A 157 -13.99 -5.23 -11.12
C PRO A 157 -14.93 -6.28 -10.53
N ALA A 158 -16.04 -5.83 -9.92
CA ALA A 158 -17.04 -6.78 -9.44
C ALA A 158 -17.48 -7.67 -10.62
N PRO A 159 -17.64 -8.99 -10.43
CA PRO A 159 -18.31 -9.80 -11.43
C PRO A 159 -19.69 -9.17 -11.66
N GLU A 160 -20.00 -8.88 -12.92
CA GLU A 160 -21.31 -8.34 -13.28
C GLU A 160 -22.39 -9.29 -12.73
N PRO A 161 -23.45 -8.77 -12.10
CA PRO A 161 -24.59 -9.58 -11.75
C PRO A 161 -25.20 -10.09 -13.06
N HIS A 162 -24.85 -11.32 -13.45
CA HIS A 162 -25.47 -11.96 -14.58
C HIS A 162 -26.87 -12.38 -14.17
N THR A 163 -27.87 -11.99 -14.96
CA THR A 163 -29.24 -12.47 -14.79
C THR A 163 -29.24 -13.97 -15.07
N HIS A 164 -29.57 -14.78 -14.07
CA HIS A 164 -29.70 -16.24 -14.24
C HIS A 164 -30.78 -16.53 -15.30
N GLY A 165 -30.35 -17.00 -16.47
CA GLY A 165 -31.22 -17.63 -17.45
C GLY A 165 -31.53 -19.08 -17.03
N PRO A 166 -32.58 -19.71 -17.59
CA PRO A 166 -33.02 -21.06 -17.22
C PRO A 166 -32.00 -22.21 -17.40
N GLY A 167 -30.76 -21.91 -17.84
CA GLY A 167 -29.71 -22.89 -18.12
C GLY A 167 -28.42 -22.71 -17.31
N CYS A 168 -28.40 -21.87 -16.27
CA CYS A 168 -27.21 -21.74 -15.42
C CYS A 168 -27.07 -22.93 -14.47
N HIS A 169 -26.25 -23.92 -14.83
CA HIS A 169 -25.80 -24.97 -13.93
C HIS A 169 -24.42 -24.59 -13.35
N HIS A 170 -24.37 -24.34 -12.05
CA HIS A 170 -23.12 -24.32 -11.31
C HIS A 170 -22.88 -25.73 -10.76
N HIS A 171 -21.79 -26.35 -11.19
CA HIS A 171 -21.25 -27.58 -10.61
C HIS A 171 -20.43 -27.25 -9.36
#